data_AF-A0A6A0BBE1-F1
#
_entry.id   AF-A0A6A0BBE1-F1
#
_cell.length_a   1.000
_cell.length_b   1.000
_cell.length_c   1.000
_cell.angle_alpha   90.00
_cell.angle_beta   90.00
_cell.angle_gamma   90.00
#
_symmetry.space_group_name_H-M   'P 1'
#
loop_
_entity.id
_entity.type
_entity.pdbx_description
1 polymer ?
#
loop_
_entity_poly.entity_id
_entity_poly.type
_entity_poly.pdbx_seq_one_letter_code
_entity_poly.pdbx_strand_id
1 'polypeptide(L)'
;MVLIQWFPGHMSKARRQVQENLKHVDIIMELVDARLPLSSRNPMLDKIIGTKPRLIIINKKDLGDELESQKWVHYFQSQGILAIKINAKEQQTVKKLTKAAKAVLAEQLQRASERGIQNKAIRTMIIGIPNVGKSTLMNRLAGKKIAITGNKPGVTKGQQWLKTNEELEILDTPGILWPKFEDQTVALKLALTGAIKDDLIPKDEITIFGLTFFKKNYPSELQARYKLSEAQLALSAVDLIVFLTKKMGFRDDYDRFYDLFVKDVRDGKLGTYTLDRLADLEDDENGDN
;
A
#
# COMPACT_ATOMS: atom_id res chain seq x y z
N MET A 1 -24.30 7.19 -7.47
CA MET A 1 -22.98 6.87 -6.89
C MET A 1 -22.99 7.22 -5.42
N VAL A 2 -22.52 6.31 -4.56
CA VAL A 2 -22.56 6.45 -3.10
C VAL A 2 -21.25 7.07 -2.59
N LEU A 3 -21.35 8.15 -1.82
CA LEU A 3 -20.19 8.79 -1.17
C LEU A 3 -19.76 7.93 0.03
N ILE A 4 -18.59 7.29 -0.05
CA ILE A 4 -18.09 6.42 1.02
C ILE A 4 -17.46 7.29 2.11
N GLN A 5 -18.20 7.52 3.19
CA GLN A 5 -17.67 8.15 4.40
C GLN A 5 -17.24 7.08 5.40
N TRP A 6 -15.97 7.11 5.80
CA TRP A 6 -15.39 6.14 6.71
C TRP A 6 -14.99 6.79 8.03
N PHE A 7 -15.87 6.75 9.04
CA PHE A 7 -15.57 7.26 10.39
C PHE A 7 -15.75 6.20 11.47
N PRO A 8 -14.78 5.30 11.70
CA PRO A 8 -14.70 4.57 12.96
C PRO A 8 -13.97 5.44 14.00
N GLY A 9 -14.49 5.56 15.21
CA GLY A 9 -13.80 6.24 16.33
C GLY A 9 -12.38 5.71 16.63
N HIS A 10 -12.04 4.51 16.16
CA HIS A 10 -10.68 3.96 16.15
C HIS A 10 -9.65 4.83 15.39
N MET A 11 -10.11 5.66 14.45
CA MET A 11 -9.27 6.48 13.58
C MET A 11 -8.75 7.74 14.25
N SER A 12 -9.62 8.43 14.99
CA SER A 12 -9.21 9.54 15.85
C SER A 12 -8.19 9.07 16.90
N LYS A 13 -8.39 7.87 17.44
CA LYS A 13 -7.43 7.24 18.37
C LYS A 13 -6.09 6.96 17.69
N ALA A 14 -6.09 6.34 16.51
CA ALA A 14 -4.86 6.02 15.79
C ALA A 14 -4.09 7.28 15.37
N ARG A 15 -4.81 8.31 14.88
CA ARG A 15 -4.26 9.64 14.57
C ARG A 15 -3.56 10.25 15.78
N ARG A 16 -4.25 10.28 16.92
CA ARG A 16 -3.73 10.81 18.18
C ARG A 16 -2.48 10.03 18.62
N GLN A 17 -2.51 8.71 18.52
CA GLN A 17 -1.35 7.86 18.83
C GLN A 17 -0.14 8.15 17.94
N VAL A 18 -0.33 8.39 16.64
CA VAL A 18 0.78 8.81 15.76
C VAL A 18 1.34 10.14 16.24
N GLN A 19 0.49 11.15 16.42
CA GLN A 19 0.90 12.49 16.83
C GLN A 19 1.65 12.50 18.18
N GLU A 20 1.15 11.78 19.18
CA GLU A 20 1.79 11.66 20.51
C GLU A 20 3.18 11.00 20.42
N ASN A 21 3.38 10.10 19.46
CA ASN A 21 4.62 9.33 19.33
C ASN A 21 5.65 9.95 18.39
N LEU A 22 5.29 10.94 17.58
CA LEU A 22 6.24 11.60 16.67
C LEU A 22 7.45 12.18 17.40
N LYS A 23 7.28 12.67 18.63
CA LYS A 23 8.38 13.20 19.45
C LYS A 23 9.37 12.14 19.93
N HIS A 24 9.00 10.86 19.87
CA HIS A 24 9.82 9.75 20.37
C HIS A 24 10.62 9.03 19.27
N VAL A 25 10.42 9.39 18.01
CA VAL A 25 11.05 8.75 16.84
C VAL A 25 11.93 9.73 16.08
N ASP A 26 13.01 9.22 15.51
CA ASP A 26 13.95 9.97 14.67
C ASP A 26 13.45 10.04 13.22
N ILE A 27 12.78 8.99 12.72
CA ILE A 27 12.29 8.88 11.33
C ILE A 27 10.90 8.23 11.24
N ILE A 28 10.14 8.60 10.22
CA ILE A 28 8.89 7.94 9.81
C ILE A 28 9.14 7.04 8.61
N MET A 29 8.70 5.79 8.71
CA MET A 29 8.68 4.82 7.62
C MET A 29 7.24 4.68 7.12
N GLU A 30 6.92 5.36 6.02
CA GLU A 30 5.61 5.26 5.40
C GLU A 30 5.55 4.06 4.44
N LEU A 31 4.70 3.11 4.76
CA LEU A 31 4.52 1.88 3.99
C LEU A 31 3.34 2.04 3.01
N VAL A 32 3.62 1.86 1.73
CA VAL A 32 2.64 1.91 0.63
C VAL A 32 2.63 0.58 -0.13
N ASP A 33 1.57 0.28 -0.87
CA ASP A 33 1.46 -0.92 -1.72
C ASP A 33 2.04 -0.64 -3.11
N ALA A 34 2.93 -1.50 -3.62
CA ALA A 34 3.54 -1.36 -4.94
C ALA A 34 2.52 -1.35 -6.10
N ARG A 35 1.34 -1.92 -5.87
CA ARG A 35 0.25 -1.90 -6.85
C ARG A 35 -0.49 -0.57 -6.88
N LEU A 36 -0.32 0.30 -5.88
CA LEU A 36 -0.91 1.63 -5.84
C LEU A 36 -0.08 2.60 -4.95
N PRO A 37 1.15 2.97 -5.36
CA PRO A 37 2.07 3.71 -4.50
C PRO A 37 1.56 5.07 -4.05
N LEU A 38 0.65 5.71 -4.80
CA LEU A 38 0.06 7.00 -4.44
C LEU A 38 -1.29 6.82 -3.74
N SER A 39 -2.21 6.04 -4.32
CA SER A 39 -3.57 5.85 -3.79
C SER A 39 -3.56 5.13 -2.44
N SER A 40 -2.47 4.45 -2.07
CA SER A 40 -2.32 3.83 -0.74
C SER A 40 -1.65 4.73 0.31
N ARG A 41 -1.30 5.97 -0.02
CA ARG A 41 -0.86 6.98 0.94
C ARG A 41 -2.06 7.60 1.63
N ASN A 42 -1.85 8.09 2.85
CA ASN A 42 -2.89 8.80 3.59
C ASN A 42 -2.56 10.30 3.61
N PRO A 43 -3.28 11.14 2.84
CA PRO A 43 -3.00 12.58 2.75
C PRO A 43 -3.09 13.30 4.10
N MET A 44 -3.89 12.79 5.04
CA MET A 44 -3.98 13.38 6.38
C MET A 44 -2.71 13.21 7.20
N LEU A 45 -1.91 12.17 6.92
CA LEU A 45 -0.67 11.92 7.64
C LEU A 45 0.40 12.95 7.29
N ASP A 46 0.37 13.54 6.09
CA ASP A 46 1.35 14.54 5.67
C ASP A 46 1.36 15.75 6.62
N LYS A 47 0.16 16.25 6.98
CA LYS A 47 0.02 17.35 7.95
C LYS A 47 0.48 16.98 9.36
N ILE A 48 0.37 15.70 9.73
CA ILE A 48 0.73 15.22 11.07
C ILE A 48 2.24 15.01 11.18
N ILE A 49 2.85 14.41 10.16
CA ILE A 49 4.30 14.14 10.09
C ILE A 49 5.09 15.45 10.08
N GLY A 50 4.58 16.48 9.39
CA GLY A 50 5.24 17.78 9.27
C GLY A 50 6.64 17.63 8.66
N THR A 51 7.66 18.17 9.32
CA THR A 51 9.06 18.16 8.84
C THR A 51 9.87 16.98 9.36
N LYS A 52 9.25 16.00 10.05
CA LYS A 52 9.95 14.81 10.54
C LYS A 52 10.55 14.06 9.34
N PRO A 53 11.83 13.61 9.39
CA PRO A 53 12.42 12.83 8.31
C PRO A 53 11.55 11.63 7.94
N ARG A 54 11.40 11.39 6.63
CA ARG A 54 10.49 10.39 6.07
C ARG A 54 11.22 9.50 5.08
N LEU A 55 10.92 8.21 5.14
CA LEU A 55 11.29 7.19 4.15
C LEU A 55 10.01 6.56 3.62
N ILE A 56 9.80 6.60 2.30
CA ILE A 56 8.72 5.85 1.65
C ILE A 56 9.19 4.44 1.35
N ILE A 57 8.37 3.47 1.72
CA ILE A 57 8.63 2.05 1.54
C ILE A 57 7.52 1.49 0.65
N ILE A 58 7.86 1.23 -0.60
CA ILE A 58 6.97 0.59 -1.57
C ILE A 58 7.03 -0.92 -1.36
N ASN A 59 6.06 -1.44 -0.60
CA ASN A 59 6.01 -2.84 -0.20
C ASN A 59 5.20 -3.70 -1.19
N LYS A 60 5.33 -5.03 -1.07
CA LYS A 60 4.73 -6.00 -1.99
C LYS A 60 5.23 -5.84 -3.42
N LYS A 61 6.54 -5.54 -3.59
CA LYS A 61 7.18 -5.46 -4.92
C LYS A 61 6.99 -6.74 -5.75
N ASP A 62 6.69 -7.88 -5.12
CA ASP A 62 6.38 -9.16 -5.77
C ASP A 62 5.00 -9.18 -6.47
N LEU A 63 4.15 -8.19 -6.21
CA LEU A 63 2.84 -8.03 -6.85
C LEU A 63 2.75 -6.78 -7.72
N GLY A 64 3.65 -5.80 -7.50
CA GLY A 64 3.71 -4.56 -8.27
C GLY A 64 4.49 -4.72 -9.56
N ASP A 65 4.09 -3.98 -10.60
CA ASP A 65 4.86 -3.88 -11.84
C ASP A 65 6.21 -3.21 -11.55
N GLU A 66 7.32 -3.83 -11.95
CA GLU A 66 8.66 -3.38 -11.61
C GLU A 66 9.03 -2.05 -12.27
N LEU A 67 8.60 -1.84 -13.53
CA LEU A 67 8.86 -0.61 -14.27
C LEU A 67 8.09 0.55 -13.66
N GLU A 68 6.81 0.35 -13.39
CA GLU A 68 5.97 1.37 -12.75
C GLU A 68 6.42 1.68 -11.33
N SER A 69 6.74 0.65 -10.55
CA SER A 69 7.25 0.84 -9.20
C SER A 69 8.56 1.63 -9.23
N GLN A 70 9.41 1.43 -10.23
CA GLN A 70 10.63 2.23 -10.40
C GLN A 70 10.33 3.69 -10.75
N LYS A 71 9.34 3.96 -11.61
CA LYS A 71 8.87 5.32 -11.89
C LYS A 71 8.41 6.02 -10.60
N TRP A 72 7.63 5.34 -9.77
CA TRP A 72 7.19 5.87 -8.47
C TRP A 72 8.33 6.14 -7.49
N VAL A 73 9.39 5.31 -7.48
CA VAL A 73 10.61 5.60 -6.69
C VAL A 73 11.22 6.93 -7.11
N HIS A 74 11.40 7.15 -8.42
CA HIS A 74 11.96 8.41 -8.92
C HIS A 74 11.05 9.60 -8.64
N TYR A 75 9.73 9.44 -8.76
CA TYR A 75 8.76 10.47 -8.42
C TYR A 75 8.90 10.92 -6.97
N PHE A 76 8.95 10.01 -6.00
CA PHE A 76 9.14 10.42 -4.61
C PHE A 76 10.51 11.07 -4.36
N GLN A 77 11.55 10.58 -5.03
CA GLN A 77 12.89 11.17 -4.93
C GLN A 77 12.95 12.58 -5.50
N SER A 78 12.25 12.89 -6.61
CA SER A 78 12.18 14.25 -7.15
C SER A 78 11.43 15.21 -6.22
N GLN A 79 10.52 14.69 -5.39
CA GLN A 79 9.86 15.42 -4.30
C GLN A 79 10.72 15.53 -3.03
N GLY A 80 11.99 15.11 -3.08
CA GLY A 80 12.93 15.17 -1.94
C GLY A 80 12.71 14.09 -0.89
N ILE A 81 11.89 13.07 -1.17
CA ILE A 81 11.60 11.97 -0.25
C ILE A 81 12.29 10.70 -0.74
N LEU A 82 13.20 10.14 0.05
CA LEU A 82 13.81 8.86 -0.30
C LEU A 82 12.73 7.76 -0.33
N ALA A 83 12.70 6.99 -1.40
CA ALA A 83 11.83 5.84 -1.55
C ALA A 83 12.61 4.56 -1.89
N ILE A 84 12.19 3.42 -1.33
CA ILE A 84 12.75 2.11 -1.66
C ILE A 84 11.64 1.07 -1.88
N LYS A 85 11.92 0.08 -2.75
CA LYS A 85 11.05 -1.07 -2.99
C LYS A 85 11.47 -2.26 -2.14
N ILE A 86 10.52 -2.92 -1.49
CA ILE A 86 10.77 -4.12 -0.68
C ILE A 86 9.67 -5.17 -0.87
N ASN A 87 10.00 -6.40 -0.46
CA ASN A 87 8.99 -7.37 -0.06
C ASN A 87 9.20 -7.63 1.43
N ALA A 88 8.24 -7.24 2.27
CA ALA A 88 8.31 -7.43 3.72
C ALA A 88 8.53 -8.89 4.15
N LYS A 89 8.26 -9.86 3.27
CA LYS A 89 8.52 -11.29 3.53
C LYS A 89 10.00 -11.66 3.36
N GLU A 90 10.82 -10.88 2.67
CA GLU A 90 12.23 -11.19 2.41
C GLU A 90 13.13 -10.84 3.62
N GLN A 91 14.16 -11.65 3.88
CA GLN A 91 15.12 -11.41 4.97
C GLN A 91 15.97 -10.16 4.74
N GLN A 92 16.38 -9.89 3.49
CA GLN A 92 17.19 -8.74 3.12
C GLN A 92 16.52 -7.38 3.39
N THR A 93 15.21 -7.36 3.61
CA THR A 93 14.43 -6.16 3.87
C THR A 93 14.94 -5.39 5.09
N VAL A 94 15.37 -6.09 6.15
CA VAL A 94 15.91 -5.45 7.36
C VAL A 94 17.16 -4.62 7.01
N LYS A 95 18.13 -5.22 6.32
CA LYS A 95 19.37 -4.56 5.90
C LYS A 95 19.10 -3.38 4.97
N LYS A 96 18.16 -3.52 4.02
CA LYS A 96 17.76 -2.45 3.09
C LYS A 96 17.15 -1.26 3.83
N LEU A 97 16.26 -1.52 4.79
CA LEU A 97 15.62 -0.47 5.60
C LEU A 97 16.61 0.24 6.52
N THR A 98 17.47 -0.49 7.22
CA THR A 98 18.51 0.13 8.06
C THR A 98 19.43 1.02 7.23
N LYS A 99 19.87 0.57 6.05
CA LYS A 99 20.70 1.38 5.14
C LYS A 99 19.97 2.64 4.67
N ALA A 100 18.71 2.52 4.27
CA ALA A 100 17.92 3.66 3.80
C ALA A 100 17.63 4.67 4.93
N ALA A 101 17.31 4.20 6.14
CA ALA A 101 17.09 5.07 7.29
C ALA A 101 18.34 5.87 7.65
N LYS A 102 19.52 5.23 7.64
CA LYS A 102 20.81 5.92 7.84
C LYS A 102 21.08 6.97 6.77
N ALA A 103 20.73 6.70 5.51
CA ALA A 103 20.89 7.66 4.43
C ALA A 103 20.00 8.89 4.63
N VAL A 104 18.74 8.71 5.03
CA VAL A 104 17.82 9.82 5.34
C VAL A 104 18.31 10.64 6.54
N LEU A 105 18.88 9.99 7.54
CA LEU A 105 19.33 10.63 8.78
C LEU A 105 20.82 11.00 8.79
N ALA A 106 21.50 10.96 7.64
CA ALA A 106 22.96 11.05 7.56
C ALA A 106 23.53 12.29 8.29
N GLU A 107 22.96 13.47 8.03
CA GLU A 107 23.36 14.73 8.66
C GLU A 107 23.12 14.73 10.19
N GLN A 108 22.00 14.15 10.63
CA GLN A 108 21.64 14.08 12.05
C GLN A 108 22.54 13.11 12.81
N LEU A 109 22.87 11.98 12.19
CA LEU A 109 23.80 10.99 12.73
C LEU A 109 25.22 11.55 12.80
N GLN A 110 25.66 12.30 11.77
CA GLN A 110 26.96 12.97 11.78
C GLN A 110 27.05 13.98 12.94
N ARG A 111 26.07 14.88 13.08
CA ARG A 111 26.02 15.85 14.20
C ARG A 111 26.00 15.18 15.57
N ALA A 112 25.33 14.03 15.70
CA ALA A 112 25.33 13.26 16.95
C ALA A 112 26.72 12.67 17.25
N SER A 113 27.40 12.15 16.23
CA SER A 113 28.77 11.63 16.35
C SER A 113 29.77 12.72 16.74
N GLU A 114 29.67 13.92 16.15
CA GLU A 114 30.51 15.08 16.51
C GLU A 114 30.33 15.50 17.97
N ARG A 115 29.15 15.24 18.57
CA ARG A 115 28.85 15.46 19.99
C ARG A 115 29.25 14.30 20.90
N GLY A 116 29.96 13.29 20.37
CA GLY A 116 30.40 12.11 21.12
C GLY A 116 29.31 11.08 21.41
N ILE A 117 28.12 11.20 20.79
CA ILE A 117 27.04 10.22 20.94
C ILE A 117 27.29 9.07 19.97
N GLN A 118 27.83 7.96 20.48
CA GLN A 118 28.06 6.73 19.72
C GLN A 118 26.91 5.72 19.92
N ASN A 119 26.71 4.83 18.94
CA ASN A 119 25.82 3.66 19.02
C ASN A 119 24.34 3.96 19.38
N LYS A 120 23.81 5.13 18.97
CA LYS A 120 22.38 5.41 19.11
C LYS A 120 21.59 4.63 18.05
N ALA A 121 20.79 3.67 18.47
CA ALA A 121 19.82 3.00 17.60
C ALA A 121 18.81 4.02 17.04
N ILE A 122 18.53 3.94 15.74
CA ILE A 122 17.53 4.78 15.07
C ILE A 122 16.14 4.34 15.54
N ARG A 123 15.39 5.27 16.11
CA ARG A 123 14.00 5.03 16.48
C ARG A 123 13.08 5.37 15.32
N THR A 124 12.30 4.41 14.85
CA THR A 124 11.38 4.58 13.72
C THR A 124 9.95 4.25 14.10
N MET A 125 9.01 4.87 13.39
CA MET A 125 7.59 4.52 13.39
C MET A 125 7.18 4.05 12.00
N ILE A 126 6.53 2.90 11.90
CA ILE A 126 5.93 2.45 10.64
C ILE A 126 4.49 2.94 10.58
N ILE A 127 4.16 3.72 9.55
CA ILE A 127 2.79 4.21 9.29
C ILE A 127 2.29 3.70 7.94
N GLY A 128 0.97 3.79 7.71
CA GLY A 128 0.34 3.43 6.45
C GLY A 128 -1.07 2.88 6.64
N ILE A 129 -1.83 2.76 5.56
CA ILE A 129 -3.20 2.26 5.60
C ILE A 129 -3.27 0.76 5.96
N PRO A 130 -4.42 0.20 6.35
CA PRO A 130 -4.60 -1.24 6.55
C PRO A 130 -4.11 -2.07 5.35
N ASN A 131 -3.68 -3.31 5.63
CA ASN A 131 -3.31 -4.31 4.62
C ASN A 131 -2.13 -3.99 3.67
N VAL A 132 -1.44 -2.85 3.80
CA VAL A 132 -0.16 -2.59 3.08
C VAL A 132 1.02 -3.44 3.56
N GLY A 133 0.84 -4.23 4.63
CA GLY A 133 1.83 -5.19 5.11
C GLY A 133 2.65 -4.74 6.33
N LYS A 134 2.17 -3.76 7.10
CA LYS A 134 2.84 -3.27 8.33
C LYS A 134 3.15 -4.40 9.31
N SER A 135 2.17 -5.23 9.66
CA SER A 135 2.37 -6.34 10.60
C SER A 135 3.35 -7.39 10.08
N THR A 136 3.33 -7.68 8.77
CA THR A 136 4.33 -8.55 8.12
C THR A 136 5.72 -7.96 8.25
N LEU A 137 5.85 -6.66 7.99
CA LEU A 137 7.13 -5.96 8.09
C LEU A 137 7.64 -5.91 9.53
N MET A 138 6.78 -5.61 10.50
CA MET A 138 7.13 -5.63 11.93
C MET A 138 7.58 -7.02 12.38
N ASN A 139 6.86 -8.08 12.00
CA ASN A 139 7.26 -9.46 12.31
C ASN A 139 8.61 -9.83 11.67
N ARG A 140 8.86 -9.37 10.44
CA ARG A 140 10.15 -9.57 9.77
C ARG A 140 11.28 -8.84 10.50
N LEU A 141 11.02 -7.62 10.93
CA LEU A 141 11.99 -6.78 11.62
C LEU A 141 12.28 -7.27 13.04
N ALA A 142 11.29 -7.81 13.74
CA ALA A 142 11.48 -8.31 15.09
C ALA A 142 12.05 -9.74 15.18
N GLY A 143 12.27 -10.41 14.03
CA GLY A 143 12.81 -11.78 13.97
C GLY A 143 11.90 -12.89 14.55
N LYS A 144 10.72 -12.53 15.07
CA LYS A 144 9.72 -13.45 15.65
C LYS A 144 8.30 -12.94 15.36
N LYS A 145 7.29 -13.83 15.42
CA LYS A 145 5.88 -13.44 15.30
C LYS A 145 5.45 -12.66 16.56
N ILE A 146 5.45 -11.33 16.49
CA ILE A 146 5.03 -10.44 17.59
C ILE A 146 3.62 -9.90 17.31
N ALA A 147 3.37 -9.46 16.09
CA ALA A 147 2.08 -8.96 15.65
C ALA A 147 1.19 -10.11 15.17
N ILE A 148 -0.01 -10.23 15.73
CA ILE A 148 -1.04 -11.17 15.27
C ILE A 148 -1.46 -10.72 13.85
N THR A 149 -1.04 -11.46 12.84
CA THR A 149 -1.49 -11.29 11.45
C THR A 149 -2.90 -11.85 11.31
N GLY A 150 -3.93 -11.07 11.65
CA GLY A 150 -5.33 -11.44 11.50
C GLY A 150 -6.27 -10.26 11.79
N ASN A 151 -7.36 -10.15 11.01
CA ASN A 151 -8.40 -9.10 11.06
C ASN A 151 -9.25 -9.10 12.36
N LYS A 152 -8.65 -8.97 13.55
CA LYS A 152 -9.39 -8.69 14.80
C LYS A 152 -9.01 -7.32 15.37
N PRO A 153 -9.89 -6.31 15.24
CA PRO A 153 -9.72 -5.02 15.93
C PRO A 153 -9.78 -5.23 17.45
N GLY A 154 -8.94 -4.52 18.21
CA GLY A 154 -9.27 -4.18 19.60
C GLY A 154 -8.32 -4.60 20.73
N VAL A 155 -7.19 -5.27 20.50
CA VAL A 155 -6.27 -5.62 21.61
C VAL A 155 -4.81 -5.30 21.27
N THR A 156 -4.39 -4.06 21.49
CA THR A 156 -2.98 -3.70 21.64
C THR A 156 -2.66 -3.58 23.13
N LYS A 157 -1.96 -4.57 23.69
CA LYS A 157 -1.18 -4.40 24.93
C LYS A 157 -0.20 -3.23 24.68
N GLY A 158 0.06 -2.39 25.68
CA GLY A 158 0.68 -1.06 25.54
C GLY A 158 1.87 -0.95 24.56
N GLN A 159 2.07 0.23 23.99
CA GLN A 159 3.08 0.51 22.95
C GLN A 159 4.48 0.06 23.41
N GLN A 160 5.05 -0.93 22.72
CA GLN A 160 6.37 -1.49 23.01
C GLN A 160 7.33 -1.17 21.86
N TRP A 161 8.55 -0.77 22.21
CA TRP A 161 9.65 -0.67 21.27
C TRP A 161 10.14 -2.08 20.91
N LEU A 162 10.09 -2.39 19.62
CA LEU A 162 10.62 -3.63 19.08
C LEU A 162 12.03 -3.39 18.59
N LYS A 163 13.03 -3.95 19.30
CA LYS A 163 14.41 -3.97 18.83
C LYS A 163 14.52 -4.93 17.64
N THR A 164 15.03 -4.43 16.51
CA THR A 164 15.12 -5.21 15.27
C THR A 164 16.53 -5.72 15.02
N ASN A 165 17.50 -4.84 15.23
CA ASN A 165 18.93 -5.08 15.34
C ASN A 165 19.48 -4.00 16.31
N GLU A 166 20.81 -3.96 16.48
CA GLU A 166 21.46 -2.97 17.34
C GLU A 166 21.29 -1.52 16.85
N GLU A 167 20.87 -1.32 15.59
CA GLU A 167 20.86 -0.03 14.91
C GLU A 167 19.46 0.54 14.67
N LEU A 168 18.40 -0.24 14.89
CA LEU A 168 17.02 0.15 14.55
C LEU A 168 16.00 -0.39 15.58
N GLU A 169 15.24 0.52 16.16
CA GLU A 169 14.11 0.26 17.07
C GLU A 169 12.80 0.71 16.41
N ILE A 170 11.75 -0.11 16.47
CA ILE A 170 10.46 0.19 15.83
C ILE A 170 9.39 0.37 16.89
N LEU A 171 8.59 1.43 16.71
CA LEU A 171 7.34 1.61 17.41
C LEU A 171 6.17 1.02 16.59
N ASP A 172 5.40 0.13 17.20
CA ASP A 172 4.17 -0.42 16.61
C ASP A 172 3.08 0.65 16.55
N THR A 173 2.48 0.84 15.37
CA THR A 173 1.29 1.67 15.21
C THR A 173 0.21 0.97 14.36
N PRO A 174 -1.07 1.15 14.71
CA PRO A 174 -2.18 0.61 13.93
C PRO A 174 -2.25 1.25 12.54
N GLY A 175 -2.90 0.56 11.59
CA GLY A 175 -3.18 1.14 10.28
C GLY A 175 -4.18 2.28 10.32
N ILE A 176 -3.94 3.32 9.51
CA ILE A 176 -4.73 4.55 9.51
C ILE A 176 -5.20 4.85 8.08
N LEU A 177 -6.50 4.68 7.79
CA LEU A 177 -7.17 5.28 6.61
C LEU A 177 -7.53 6.76 6.86
N TRP A 178 -8.15 7.41 5.90
CA TRP A 178 -8.73 8.74 6.05
C TRP A 178 -10.22 8.70 5.73
N PRO A 179 -11.02 9.64 6.26
CA PRO A 179 -12.45 9.43 6.38
C PRO A 179 -13.26 9.76 5.12
N LYS A 180 -12.69 10.47 4.15
CA LYS A 180 -13.35 10.79 2.90
C LYS A 180 -12.40 10.53 1.74
N PHE A 181 -12.79 9.63 0.86
CA PHE A 181 -12.16 9.53 -0.46
C PHE A 181 -12.81 10.60 -1.33
N GLU A 182 -12.06 11.64 -1.69
CA GLU A 182 -12.53 12.69 -2.60
C GLU A 182 -12.64 12.13 -4.03
N ASP A 183 -11.70 11.25 -4.39
CA ASP A 183 -11.71 10.50 -5.65
C ASP A 183 -12.26 9.08 -5.47
N GLN A 184 -13.29 8.73 -6.25
CA GLN A 184 -13.89 7.40 -6.27
C GLN A 184 -12.96 6.35 -6.89
N THR A 185 -12.08 6.76 -7.82
CA THR A 185 -11.10 5.87 -8.44
C THR A 185 -10.11 5.35 -7.41
N VAL A 186 -9.66 6.20 -6.47
CA VAL A 186 -8.85 5.78 -5.32
C VAL A 186 -9.59 4.72 -4.49
N ALA A 187 -10.89 4.90 -4.24
CA ALA A 187 -11.68 3.92 -3.49
C ALA A 187 -11.77 2.57 -4.22
N LEU A 188 -11.98 2.58 -5.55
CA LEU A 188 -11.99 1.37 -6.39
C LEU A 188 -10.63 0.65 -6.39
N LYS A 189 -9.52 1.39 -6.50
CA LYS A 189 -8.15 0.84 -6.40
C LYS A 189 -7.90 0.18 -5.04
N LEU A 190 -8.30 0.85 -3.97
CA LEU A 190 -8.17 0.36 -2.59
C LEU A 190 -9.03 -0.88 -2.35
N ALA A 191 -10.26 -0.91 -2.89
CA ALA A 191 -11.13 -2.07 -2.82
C ALA A 191 -10.54 -3.24 -3.60
N LEU A 192 -10.17 -3.04 -4.86
CA LEU A 192 -9.60 -4.10 -5.72
C LEU A 192 -8.39 -4.79 -5.07
N THR A 193 -7.52 -4.00 -4.43
CA THR A 193 -6.29 -4.51 -3.78
C THR A 193 -6.47 -5.01 -2.34
N GLY A 194 -7.66 -4.87 -1.77
CA GLY A 194 -8.03 -5.34 -0.43
C GLY A 194 -7.56 -4.44 0.72
N ALA A 195 -7.30 -3.17 0.45
CA ALA A 195 -6.92 -2.18 1.47
C ALA A 195 -8.12 -1.71 2.31
N ILE A 196 -9.32 -1.72 1.73
CA ILE A 196 -10.60 -1.47 2.40
C ILE A 196 -11.48 -2.73 2.36
N LYS A 197 -12.56 -2.75 3.16
CA LYS A 197 -13.49 -3.89 3.22
C LYS A 197 -14.31 -3.98 1.92
N ASP A 198 -14.57 -5.21 1.49
CA ASP A 198 -15.25 -5.51 0.23
C ASP A 198 -16.70 -5.00 0.21
N ASP A 199 -17.39 -5.01 1.35
CA ASP A 199 -18.79 -4.60 1.47
C ASP A 199 -19.02 -3.08 1.35
N LEU A 200 -17.95 -2.29 1.15
CA LEU A 200 -18.05 -0.83 1.03
C LEU A 200 -18.37 -0.36 -0.39
N ILE A 201 -18.04 -1.17 -1.40
CA ILE A 201 -18.24 -0.85 -2.81
C ILE A 201 -18.92 -2.06 -3.46
N PRO A 202 -19.96 -1.86 -4.27
CA PRO A 202 -20.54 -2.94 -5.05
C PRO A 202 -19.47 -3.73 -5.83
N LYS A 203 -19.51 -5.06 -5.74
CA LYS A 203 -18.47 -5.94 -6.31
C LYS A 203 -18.43 -5.90 -7.84
N ASP A 204 -19.57 -5.63 -8.46
CA ASP A 204 -19.69 -5.38 -9.89
C ASP A 204 -18.90 -4.13 -10.29
N GLU A 205 -19.02 -3.01 -9.56
CA GLU A 205 -18.25 -1.79 -9.81
C GLU A 205 -16.73 -2.06 -9.70
N ILE A 206 -16.29 -2.74 -8.63
CA ILE A 206 -14.88 -3.14 -8.46
C ILE A 206 -14.40 -4.01 -9.63
N THR A 207 -15.22 -4.97 -10.06
CA THR A 207 -14.87 -5.90 -11.13
C THR A 207 -14.82 -5.22 -12.49
N ILE A 208 -15.79 -4.36 -12.79
CA ILE A 208 -15.83 -3.57 -14.03
C ILE A 208 -14.61 -2.66 -14.11
N PHE A 209 -14.28 -1.95 -13.02
CA PHE A 209 -13.07 -1.14 -12.92
C PHE A 209 -11.82 -1.98 -13.19
N GLY A 210 -11.65 -3.09 -12.47
CA GLY A 210 -10.48 -3.95 -12.62
C GLY A 210 -10.34 -4.51 -14.03
N LEU A 211 -11.40 -5.08 -14.61
CA LEU A 211 -11.36 -5.62 -15.98
C LEU A 211 -11.02 -4.53 -16.99
N THR A 212 -11.62 -3.35 -16.88
CA THR A 212 -11.32 -2.21 -17.76
C THR A 212 -9.85 -1.82 -17.67
N PHE A 213 -9.32 -1.73 -16.44
CA PHE A 213 -7.92 -1.42 -16.21
C PHE A 213 -6.97 -2.48 -16.79
N PHE A 214 -7.20 -3.77 -16.52
CA PHE A 214 -6.36 -4.85 -17.04
C PHE A 214 -6.44 -4.95 -18.56
N LYS A 215 -7.62 -4.78 -19.16
CA LYS A 215 -7.75 -4.73 -20.62
C LYS A 215 -6.91 -3.64 -21.25
N LYS A 216 -6.91 -2.43 -20.67
CA LYS A 216 -6.17 -1.28 -21.21
C LYS A 216 -4.67 -1.45 -21.03
N ASN A 217 -4.22 -1.91 -19.86
CA ASN A 217 -2.83 -1.78 -19.46
C ASN A 217 -2.05 -3.10 -19.33
N TYR A 218 -2.75 -4.21 -19.16
CA TYR A 218 -2.20 -5.56 -18.97
C TYR A 218 -3.02 -6.62 -19.75
N PRO A 219 -3.25 -6.40 -21.07
CA PRO A 219 -4.14 -7.26 -21.86
C PRO A 219 -3.62 -8.69 -21.94
N SER A 220 -2.30 -8.87 -22.05
CA SER A 220 -1.67 -10.17 -22.19
C SER A 220 -1.83 -11.02 -20.93
N GLU A 221 -1.71 -10.43 -19.76
CA GLU A 221 -1.91 -11.09 -18.46
C GLU A 221 -3.37 -11.54 -18.29
N LEU A 222 -4.31 -10.67 -18.67
CA LEU A 222 -5.74 -10.98 -18.63
C LEU A 222 -6.10 -12.12 -19.61
N GLN A 223 -5.58 -12.06 -20.82
CA GLN A 223 -5.73 -13.12 -21.83
C GLN A 223 -5.16 -14.44 -21.35
N ALA A 224 -3.95 -14.44 -20.77
CA ALA A 224 -3.30 -15.63 -20.25
C ALA A 224 -4.11 -16.26 -19.10
N ARG A 225 -4.57 -15.45 -18.14
CA ARG A 225 -5.31 -15.94 -16.96
C ARG A 225 -6.64 -16.59 -17.33
N TYR A 226 -7.39 -15.98 -18.25
CA TYR A 226 -8.75 -16.42 -18.60
C TYR A 226 -8.86 -17.11 -19.97
N LYS A 227 -7.72 -17.33 -20.65
CA LYS A 227 -7.64 -17.96 -21.98
C LYS A 227 -8.55 -17.25 -22.98
N LEU A 228 -8.41 -15.93 -23.10
CA LEU A 228 -9.24 -15.09 -23.96
C LEU A 228 -8.63 -14.98 -25.36
N SER A 229 -9.47 -15.04 -26.39
CA SER A 229 -9.09 -14.62 -27.74
C SER A 229 -9.08 -13.08 -27.85
N GLU A 230 -8.52 -12.54 -28.94
CA GLU A 230 -8.58 -11.09 -29.22
C GLU A 230 -10.02 -10.58 -29.31
N ALA A 231 -10.91 -11.32 -29.98
CA ALA A 231 -12.33 -10.97 -30.07
C ALA A 231 -13.02 -10.93 -28.69
N GLN A 232 -12.65 -11.85 -27.78
CA GLN A 232 -13.19 -11.87 -26.42
C GLN A 232 -12.62 -10.73 -25.57
N LEU A 233 -11.35 -10.37 -25.77
CA LEU A 233 -10.73 -9.24 -25.08
C LEU A 233 -11.37 -7.90 -25.50
N ALA A 234 -11.81 -7.80 -26.76
CA ALA A 234 -12.49 -6.61 -27.28
C ALA A 234 -13.89 -6.36 -26.67
N LEU A 235 -14.56 -7.38 -26.12
CA LEU A 235 -15.87 -7.26 -25.44
C LEU A 235 -15.84 -6.19 -24.35
N SER A 236 -16.93 -5.47 -24.12
CA SER A 236 -17.03 -4.54 -22.98
C SER A 236 -16.76 -5.27 -21.65
N ALA A 237 -16.40 -4.55 -20.58
CA ALA A 237 -16.16 -5.19 -19.28
C ALA A 237 -17.38 -5.99 -18.79
N VAL A 238 -18.59 -5.46 -19.04
CA VAL A 238 -19.87 -6.11 -18.69
C VAL A 238 -20.08 -7.36 -19.54
N ASP A 239 -19.89 -7.29 -20.85
CA ASP A 239 -20.03 -8.45 -21.73
C ASP A 239 -18.99 -9.53 -21.42
N LEU A 240 -17.77 -9.11 -21.05
CA LEU A 240 -16.71 -10.02 -20.63
C LEU A 240 -17.04 -10.72 -19.31
N ILE A 241 -17.67 -10.03 -18.34
CA ILE A 241 -18.21 -10.65 -17.13
C ILE A 241 -19.23 -11.72 -17.50
N VAL A 242 -20.20 -11.41 -18.37
CA VAL A 242 -21.24 -12.37 -18.79
C VAL A 242 -20.62 -13.59 -19.47
N PHE A 243 -19.68 -13.35 -20.39
CA PHE A 243 -18.95 -14.40 -21.08
C PHE A 243 -18.17 -15.31 -20.12
N LEU A 244 -17.39 -14.72 -19.21
CA LEU A 244 -16.55 -15.48 -18.27
C LEU A 244 -17.38 -16.25 -17.25
N THR A 245 -18.45 -15.66 -16.73
CA THR A 245 -19.36 -16.31 -15.78
C THR A 245 -19.92 -17.61 -16.39
N LYS A 246 -20.35 -17.56 -17.66
CA LYS A 246 -20.81 -18.74 -18.41
C LYS A 246 -19.68 -19.74 -18.69
N LYS A 247 -18.53 -19.25 -19.17
CA LYS A 247 -17.34 -20.09 -19.47
C LYS A 247 -16.86 -20.89 -18.26
N MET A 248 -16.99 -20.32 -17.06
CA MET A 248 -16.55 -20.94 -15.80
C MET A 248 -17.61 -21.85 -15.16
N GLY A 249 -18.76 -22.03 -15.81
CA GLY A 249 -19.84 -22.89 -15.33
C GLY A 249 -20.65 -22.30 -14.18
N PHE A 250 -20.55 -20.98 -13.95
CA PHE A 250 -21.31 -20.27 -12.91
C PHE A 250 -22.73 -19.89 -13.34
N ARG A 251 -23.10 -20.14 -14.61
CA ARG A 251 -24.41 -19.77 -15.18
C ARG A 251 -24.65 -18.26 -15.04
N ASP A 252 -25.63 -17.85 -14.23
CA ASP A 252 -25.98 -16.45 -13.97
C ASP A 252 -25.54 -15.99 -12.57
N ASP A 253 -24.68 -16.77 -11.88
CA ASP A 253 -24.07 -16.39 -10.60
C ASP A 253 -22.87 -15.47 -10.82
N TYR A 254 -23.16 -14.18 -11.03
CA TYR A 254 -22.16 -13.15 -11.26
C TYR A 254 -21.33 -12.82 -10.01
N ASP A 255 -21.93 -12.90 -8.81
CA ASP A 255 -21.24 -12.64 -7.55
C ASP A 255 -20.05 -13.59 -7.36
N ARG A 256 -20.23 -14.87 -7.72
CA ARG A 256 -19.15 -15.85 -7.69
C ARG A 256 -18.03 -15.51 -8.67
N PHE A 257 -18.34 -14.94 -9.83
CA PHE A 257 -17.32 -14.45 -10.75
C PHE A 257 -16.59 -13.23 -10.18
N TYR A 258 -17.32 -12.27 -9.59
CA TYR A 258 -16.72 -11.08 -8.96
C TYR A 258 -15.73 -11.47 -7.86
N ASP A 259 -16.13 -12.38 -6.97
CA ASP A 259 -15.27 -12.88 -5.90
C ASP A 259 -14.03 -13.59 -6.43
N LEU A 260 -14.20 -14.40 -7.48
CA LEU A 260 -13.07 -15.06 -8.13
C LEU A 260 -12.11 -14.05 -8.76
N PHE A 261 -12.62 -13.08 -9.51
CA PHE A 261 -11.80 -12.09 -10.20
C PHE A 261 -11.02 -11.24 -9.19
N VAL A 262 -11.69 -10.70 -8.17
CA VAL A 262 -11.05 -9.92 -7.10
C VAL A 262 -9.99 -10.76 -6.37
N LYS A 263 -10.28 -12.03 -6.10
CA LYS A 263 -9.31 -12.95 -5.49
C LYS A 263 -8.10 -13.19 -6.41
N ASP A 264 -8.31 -13.43 -7.70
CA ASP A 264 -7.24 -13.62 -8.69
C ASP A 264 -6.32 -12.39 -8.74
N VAL A 265 -6.90 -11.19 -8.73
CA VAL A 265 -6.16 -9.91 -8.71
C VAL A 265 -5.33 -9.78 -7.43
N ARG A 266 -5.88 -10.14 -6.27
CA ARG A 266 -5.18 -10.04 -4.97
C ARG A 266 -4.09 -11.09 -4.77
N ASP A 267 -4.29 -12.29 -5.32
CA ASP A 267 -3.36 -13.41 -5.23
C ASP A 267 -2.26 -13.37 -6.30
N GLY A 268 -2.23 -12.34 -7.15
CA GLY A 268 -1.23 -12.18 -8.22
C GLY A 268 -1.42 -13.17 -9.37
N LYS A 269 -2.62 -13.71 -9.57
CA LYS A 269 -2.93 -14.65 -10.66
C LYS A 269 -2.99 -13.98 -12.04
N LEU A 270 -3.14 -12.65 -12.08
CA LEU A 270 -2.98 -11.82 -13.28
C LEU A 270 -1.56 -11.24 -13.41
N GLY A 271 -0.55 -11.88 -12.83
CA GLY A 271 0.82 -11.37 -12.85
C GLY A 271 1.00 -10.15 -11.95
N THR A 272 2.09 -9.41 -12.19
CA THR A 272 2.40 -8.17 -11.49
C THR A 272 1.74 -6.98 -12.18
N TYR A 273 1.18 -6.06 -11.41
CA TYR A 273 0.50 -4.88 -11.94
C TYR A 273 0.61 -3.69 -11.00
N THR A 274 0.52 -2.48 -11.55
CA THR A 274 0.41 -1.25 -10.76
C THR A 274 -0.73 -0.37 -11.30
N LEU A 275 -1.74 -0.12 -10.45
CA LEU A 275 -2.95 0.64 -10.74
C LEU A 275 -2.73 2.14 -10.84
N ASP A 276 -1.77 2.69 -10.09
CA ASP A 276 -1.42 4.10 -10.19
C ASP A 276 -0.42 4.31 -11.33
N ARG A 277 -0.80 5.09 -12.33
CA ARG A 277 0.09 5.49 -13.43
C ARG A 277 0.51 6.94 -13.22
N LEU A 278 1.80 7.23 -13.41
CA LEU A 278 2.26 8.61 -13.41
C LEU A 278 1.66 9.42 -14.58
N ALA A 279 1.41 8.77 -15.72
CA ALA A 279 0.77 9.43 -16.87
C ALA A 279 -0.61 10.01 -16.51
N ASP A 280 -1.39 9.30 -15.68
CA ASP A 280 -2.71 9.77 -15.25
C ASP A 280 -2.61 11.05 -14.40
N LEU A 281 -1.49 11.28 -13.69
CA LEU A 281 -1.27 12.53 -12.94
C LEU A 281 -0.91 13.70 -13.84
N GLU A 282 -0.10 13.47 -14.87
CA GLU A 282 0.33 14.50 -15.81
C GLU A 282 -0.86 15.01 -16.64
N ASP A 283 -1.82 14.12 -16.95
CA ASP A 283 -3.06 14.50 -17.64
C ASP A 283 -3.99 15.37 -16.76
N ASP A 284 -4.07 15.07 -15.45
CA ASP A 284 -4.85 15.88 -14.49
C ASP A 284 -4.24 17.27 -14.28
N GLU A 285 -2.91 17.41 -14.22
CA GLU A 285 -2.23 18.71 -14.07
C GLU A 285 -2.31 19.59 -15.33
N ASN A 286 -2.43 18.99 -16.52
CA ASN A 286 -2.55 19.71 -17.79
C ASN A 286 -4.00 19.99 -18.22
N GLY A 287 -4.98 19.33 -17.61
CA GLY A 287 -6.41 19.50 -17.89
C GLY A 287 -7.10 20.67 -17.19
N ASP A 288 -6.41 21.33 -16.25
CA ASP A 288 -6.90 22.48 -15.45
C ASP A 288 -6.45 23.86 -15.99
N ASN A 289 -5.99 23.94 -17.26
CA ASN A 289 -5.66 25.21 -17.95
C ASN A 289 -6.73 25.66 -18.96
#